data_AF-A0A8J2JDD4-F1
#
_entry.id   AF-A0A8J2JDD4-F1
#
_cell.length_a   1.000
_cell.length_b   1.000
_cell.length_c   1.000
_cell.angle_alpha   90.00
_cell.angle_beta   90.00
_cell.angle_gamma   90.00
#
_symmetry.space_group_name_H-M   'P 1'
#
loop_
_entity.id
_entity.type
_entity.pdbx_description
1 polymer ?
#
loop_
_entity_poly.entity_id
_entity_poly.type
_entity_poly.pdbx_seq_one_letter_code
_entity_poly.pdbx_strand_id
1 'polypeptide(L)' 'VALYDTLGPTASHFIITQAEITTVVLETEKNLQSILENVPTCLKTIIYMNDLSSDIVVRAEKLGLNLYKFC' A
#
# COMPACT_ATOMS: atom_id res chain seq x y z
N VAL A 1 20.98 -0.86 -11.58
CA VAL A 1 20.63 -1.35 -10.23
C VAL A 1 19.12 -1.17 -10.08
N ALA A 2 18.39 -2.19 -9.65
CA ALA A 2 16.94 -2.06 -9.48
C ALA A 2 16.66 -1.06 -8.37
N LEU A 3 15.61 -0.23 -8.51
CA LEU A 3 15.24 0.79 -7.51
C LEU A 3 15.15 0.24 -6.08
N TYR A 4 14.72 -1.02 -5.95
CA TYR A 4 14.59 -1.75 -4.70
C TYR A 4 15.93 -2.03 -4.00
N ASP A 5 17.01 -2.27 -4.74
CA ASP A 5 18.33 -2.56 -4.16
C ASP A 5 18.99 -1.31 -3.56
N THR A 6 18.64 -0.12 -4.08
CA THR A 6 19.16 1.18 -3.60
C THR A 6 18.34 1.79 -2.47
N LEU A 7 17.03 1.57 -2.46
CA LEU A 7 16.11 2.21 -1.50
C LEU A 7 15.73 1.28 -0.34
N GLY A 8 15.99 -0.03 -0.46
CA GLY A 8 15.73 -1.00 0.60
C GLY A 8 14.24 -1.13 0.95
N PRO A 9 13.90 -1.46 2.21
CA PRO A 9 12.52 -1.74 2.63
C PRO A 9 11.54 -0.57 2.44
N THR A 10 12.03 0.67 2.35
CA THR A 10 11.23 1.88 2.22
C THR A 10 11.00 2.32 0.77
N ALA A 11 11.51 1.55 -0.20
CA ALA A 11 11.39 1.85 -1.63
C ALA A 11 9.94 2.13 -2.06
N SER A 12 8.99 1.30 -1.61
CA SER A 12 7.57 1.42 -1.96
C SER A 12 6.98 2.76 -1.49
N HIS A 13 7.27 3.16 -0.25
CA HIS A 13 6.81 4.43 0.29
C HIS A 13 7.44 5.61 -0.46
N PHE A 14 8.75 5.56 -0.71
CA PHE A 14 9.45 6.60 -1.45
C PHE A 14 8.88 6.77 -2.86
N ILE A 15 8.64 5.68 -3.58
CA ILE A 15 8.07 5.73 -4.94
C ILE A 15 6.66 6.33 -4.92
N ILE A 16 5.80 5.90 -3.99
CA ILE A 16 4.42 6.40 -3.88
C ILE A 16 4.43 7.91 -3.60
N THR A 17 5.24 8.35 -2.65
CA THR A 17 5.32 9.77 -2.27
C THR A 17 5.95 10.59 -3.39
N GLN A 18 7.07 10.15 -3.97
CA GLN A 18 7.81 10.91 -4.99
C GLN A 18 7.05 11.02 -6.31
N ALA A 19 6.29 9.99 -6.69
CA ALA A 19 5.48 9.99 -7.91
C ALA A 19 4.01 10.37 -7.65
N GLU A 20 3.68 10.83 -6.43
CA GLU A 20 2.33 11.23 -6.01
C GLU A 20 1.25 10.19 -6.36
N ILE A 21 1.59 8.91 -6.19
CA ILE A 21 0.72 7.79 -6.58
C ILE A 21 -0.47 7.75 -5.63
N THR A 22 -1.67 7.96 -6.17
CA THR A 22 -2.91 7.95 -5.39
C THR A 22 -3.54 6.56 -5.26
N THR A 23 -3.16 5.64 -6.14
CA THR A 23 -3.73 4.29 -6.24
C THR A 23 -2.62 3.25 -6.37
N VAL A 24 -2.65 2.22 -5.52
CA VAL A 24 -1.71 1.10 -5.58
C VAL A 24 -2.43 -0.23 -5.69
N VAL A 25 -1.82 -1.17 -6.40
CA VAL A 25 -2.31 -2.55 -6.52
C VAL A 25 -1.36 -3.45 -5.73
N LEU A 26 -1.91 -4.24 -4.82
CA LEU A 26 -1.15 -5.11 -3.92
C LEU A 26 -1.56 -6.57 -4.11
N GLU A 27 -0.57 -7.44 -4.19
CA GLU A 27 -0.78 -8.87 -4.31
C GLU A 27 -0.92 -9.55 -2.94
N THR A 28 -0.13 -9.14 -1.94
CA THR A 28 -0.10 -9.80 -0.63
C THR A 28 -0.44 -8.86 0.51
N GLU A 29 -1.02 -9.41 1.58
CA GLU A 29 -1.31 -8.67 2.81
C GLU A 29 -0.05 -8.04 3.41
N LYS A 30 1.11 -8.71 3.31
CA LYS A 30 2.39 -8.20 3.82
C LYS A 30 2.75 -6.84 3.21
N ASN A 31 2.46 -6.63 1.92
CA ASN A 31 2.70 -5.37 1.25
C ASN A 31 1.80 -4.26 1.82
N LEU A 32 0.54 -4.61 2.12
CA LEU A 32 -0.40 -3.70 2.75
C LEU A 32 0.04 -3.34 4.17
N GLN A 33 0.47 -4.32 4.99
CA GLN A 33 0.97 -4.05 6.34
C GLN A 33 2.10 -3.05 6.34
N SER A 34 3.08 -3.22 5.44
CA SER A 34 4.21 -2.30 5.31
C SER A 34 3.79 -0.88 4.93
N ILE A 35 2.79 -0.72 4.06
CA ILE A 35 2.24 0.60 3.70
C ILE A 35 1.48 1.21 4.89
N LEU A 36 0.74 0.42 5.66
CA LEU A 36 -0.04 0.89 6.81
C LEU A 36 0.81 1.27 8.03
N GLU A 37 2.09 0.88 8.07
CA GLU A 37 3.05 1.39 9.07
C GLU A 37 3.41 2.85 8.82
N ASN A 38 3.48 3.26 7.55
CA ASN A 38 3.73 4.65 7.16
C ASN A 38 2.95 4.98 5.89
N VAL A 39 1.69 5.36 6.07
CA VAL A 39 0.78 5.63 4.95
C VAL A 39 1.22 6.94 4.27
N PRO A 40 1.56 6.90 2.96
CA PRO A 40 1.82 8.11 2.19
C PRO A 40 0.58 9.01 2.16
N THR A 41 0.75 10.31 2.38
CA THR A 41 -0.38 11.27 2.44
C THR A 41 -1.13 11.42 1.12
N CYS A 42 -0.48 11.11 0.00
CA CYS A 42 -1.06 11.13 -1.34
C CYS A 42 -1.89 9.87 -1.65
N LEU A 43 -1.70 8.78 -0.90
CA LEU A 43 -2.36 7.50 -1.16
C LEU A 43 -3.82 7.54 -0.70
N LYS A 44 -4.74 7.19 -1.59
CA LYS A 44 -6.19 7.20 -1.34
C LYS A 44 -6.85 5.87 -1.59
N THR A 45 -6.31 5.08 -2.50
CA THR A 45 -6.96 3.86 -2.98
C THR A 45 -5.97 2.70 -3.02
N ILE A 46 -6.43 1.55 -2.51
CA ILE A 46 -5.70 0.29 -2.51
C ILE A 46 -6.57 -0.76 -3.19
N ILE A 47 -6.03 -1.37 -4.23
CA ILE A 47 -6.63 -2.50 -4.91
C ILE A 47 -5.88 -3.76 -4.48
N TYR A 48 -6.58 -4.80 -4.07
CA TYR A 48 -5.96 -6.04 -3.61
C TYR A 48 -6.47 -7.24 -4.41
N MET A 49 -5.58 -8.17 -4.74
CA MET A 49 -5.93 -9.36 -5.53
C MET A 49 -6.30 -10.56 -4.65
N ASN A 50 -5.57 -10.78 -3.55
CA ASN A 50 -5.81 -11.90 -2.64
C ASN A 50 -6.64 -11.48 -1.43
N ASP A 51 -7.31 -12.45 -0.79
CA ASP A 51 -8.06 -12.17 0.43
C ASP A 51 -7.18 -11.56 1.53
N LEU A 52 -7.73 -10.53 2.17
CA LEU A 52 -7.13 -9.81 3.28
C LEU A 52 -7.85 -10.18 4.58
N SER A 53 -7.12 -10.17 5.70
CA SER A 53 -7.72 -10.31 7.02
C SER A 53 -8.67 -9.15 7.34
N SER A 54 -9.70 -9.40 8.14
CA SER A 54 -10.62 -8.34 8.58
C SER A 54 -9.90 -7.22 9.33
N ASP A 55 -8.89 -7.56 10.12
CA ASP A 55 -8.12 -6.61 10.93
C ASP A 55 -7.39 -5.58 10.07
N ILE A 56 -6.78 -6.02 8.97
CA ILE A 56 -6.03 -5.12 8.10
C ILE A 56 -6.95 -4.20 7.30
N VAL A 57 -8.12 -4.71 6.88
CA VAL A 57 -9.14 -3.93 6.17
C VAL A 57 -9.65 -2.81 7.08
N VAL A 58 -10.06 -3.14 8.30
CA VAL A 58 -10.53 -2.15 9.28
C VAL A 58 -9.46 -1.12 9.60
N ARG A 59 -8.19 -1.53 9.70
CA ARG A 59 -7.08 -0.61 9.94
C ARG A 59 -6.89 0.36 8.77
N ALA A 60 -6.95 -0.12 7.54
CA ALA A 60 -6.82 0.72 6.34
C ALA A 60 -8.00 1.70 6.19
N GLU A 61 -9.24 1.26 6.45
CA GLU A 61 -10.42 2.14 6.44
C GLU A 61 -10.33 3.23 7.52
N LYS A 62 -9.85 2.90 8.73
CA LYS A 62 -9.61 3.90 9.80
C LYS A 62 -8.59 4.96 9.42
N LEU A 63 -7.67 4.65 8.52
CA LEU A 63 -6.69 5.59 7.97
C LEU A 63 -7.23 6.38 6.77
N GLY A 64 -8.50 6.18 6.40
CA GLY A 64 -9.17 6.90 5.32
C GLY A 64 -8.86 6.38 3.92
N LEU A 65 -8.37 5.14 3.80
CA LEU A 65 -8.04 4.51 2.53
C LEU A 65 -9.24 3.74 1.97
N ASN A 66 -9.46 3.85 0.67
CA ASN A 66 -10.47 3.06 -0.05
C ASN A 66 -9.86 1.72 -0.47
N LEU A 67 -10.55 0.62 -0.18
CA LEU A 67 -10.11 -0.74 -0.49
C LEU A 67 -11.03 -1.37 -1.53
N TYR A 68 -10.44 -1.90 -2.60
CA TYR A 68 -11.17 -2.62 -3.65
C TYR A 68 -10.57 -3.99 -3.89
N LYS A 69 -11.37 -5.04 -3.82
CA LYS A 69 -10.96 -6.38 -4.26
C LYS A 69 -10.98 -6.43 -5.78
N PHE A 70 -9.92 -6.92 -6.39
CA PHE A 70 -9.90 -7.28 -7.80
C PHE A 70 -10.58 -8.65 -7.95
N CYS A 71 -11.75 -8.68 -8.61
CA CYS A 71 -12.57 -9.88 -8.83
C CYS A 71 -12.30 -10.53 -10.18
#